data_AF-A0A837HJ48-F1
#
_entry.id   AF-A0A837HJ48-F1
#
_cell.length_a   1.000
_cell.length_b   1.000
_cell.length_c   1.000
_cell.angle_alpha   90.00
_cell.angle_beta   90.00
_cell.angle_gamma   90.00
#
_symmetry.space_group_name_H-M   'P 1'
#
loop_
_entity.id
_entity.type
_entity.pdbx_description
1 polymer ?
#
loop_
_entity_poly.entity_id
_entity_poly.type
_entity_poly.pdbx_seq_one_letter_code
_entity_poly.pdbx_strand_id
1 'polypeptide(L)'
;MQADGRDIRIIDSDGVTPLSYWIESGINTTTTKIWVNVPLIPVGGKTVYLVYGNSANTAQSSTTDTFVREIANLKGLWKMDEASGNVLDSSGGNYTGVPTGTTVTAGKYGNGRNLNGTSDFIQVTNNSNYDIGTGDYTVNTWVYRNANATTNLRFLSKGANLVTQKGWTLYGSDTGVNITIGNGTTRLGTGASYLGPGNWNFVTMVVKRNDRIYLYINGVLANSADITSFGVQDLSYAGANAFFGRSSDGAAPLYWPGKIDHVSIFKSALTAEEISDMYNNYGYGTTSYTGKMLITKTATTQPVATVGSESSYAAMTVSFGGV
;
A
#
# COMPACT_ATOMS: atom_id res chain seq x y z
N MET A 1 7.50 -30.85 -11.93
CA MET A 1 7.99 -29.61 -11.30
C MET A 1 8.75 -29.96 -10.03
N GLN A 2 9.84 -29.27 -9.74
CA GLN A 2 10.63 -29.47 -8.51
C GLN A 2 9.89 -28.94 -7.28
N ALA A 3 10.24 -29.45 -6.10
CA ALA A 3 9.59 -29.13 -4.83
C ALA A 3 9.59 -27.63 -4.49
N ASP A 4 10.65 -26.94 -4.92
CA ASP A 4 10.95 -25.52 -4.68
C ASP A 4 10.66 -24.63 -5.91
N GLY A 5 10.14 -25.21 -7.00
CA GLY A 5 9.88 -24.51 -8.26
C GLY A 5 11.13 -23.97 -8.96
N ARG A 6 12.34 -24.43 -8.60
CA ARG A 6 13.60 -23.94 -9.22
C ARG A 6 13.69 -24.22 -10.72
N ASP A 7 12.93 -25.20 -11.19
CA ASP A 7 12.85 -25.60 -12.59
C ASP A 7 11.85 -24.79 -13.42
N ILE A 8 11.04 -23.94 -12.79
CA ILE A 8 10.09 -23.05 -13.48
C ILE A 8 10.86 -22.02 -14.31
N ARG A 9 10.41 -21.78 -15.54
CA ARG A 9 10.74 -20.60 -16.34
C ARG A 9 9.47 -20.05 -16.96
N ILE A 10 9.44 -18.73 -17.15
CA ILE A 10 8.42 -18.07 -17.96
C ILE A 10 9.11 -17.50 -19.20
N ILE A 11 8.58 -17.81 -20.37
CA ILE A 11 9.10 -17.34 -21.66
C ILE A 11 8.00 -16.67 -22.47
N ASP A 12 8.37 -15.70 -23.29
CA ASP A 12 7.46 -14.91 -24.12
C ASP A 12 6.84 -15.76 -25.26
N SER A 13 5.92 -15.16 -26.02
CA SER A 13 5.23 -15.81 -27.14
C SER A 13 6.15 -16.30 -28.27
N ASP A 14 7.42 -15.86 -28.30
CA ASP A 14 8.43 -16.31 -29.24
C ASP A 14 9.05 -17.67 -28.87
N GLY A 15 8.72 -18.20 -27.68
CA GLY A 15 9.21 -19.50 -27.20
C GLY A 15 10.67 -19.49 -26.76
N VAL A 16 11.33 -18.34 -26.67
CA VAL A 16 12.77 -18.25 -26.33
C VAL A 16 13.12 -17.11 -25.37
N THR A 17 12.40 -15.99 -25.40
CA THR A 17 12.74 -14.81 -24.59
C THR A 17 12.31 -15.03 -23.15
N PRO A 18 13.22 -15.04 -22.17
CA PRO A 18 12.86 -15.19 -20.76
C PRO A 18 12.15 -13.95 -20.24
N LEU A 19 11.11 -14.17 -19.43
CA LEU A 19 10.40 -13.12 -18.71
C LEU A 19 10.67 -13.24 -17.21
N SER A 20 10.94 -12.10 -16.56
CA SER A 20 11.10 -12.06 -15.10
C SER A 20 9.80 -12.41 -14.41
N TYR A 21 9.89 -13.20 -13.34
CA TYR A 21 8.74 -13.66 -12.59
C TYR A 21 9.07 -13.78 -11.10
N TRP A 22 8.02 -13.77 -10.28
CA TRP A 22 8.11 -14.06 -8.86
C TRP A 22 7.03 -15.06 -8.46
N ILE A 23 7.46 -16.16 -7.85
CA ILE A 23 6.56 -17.15 -7.27
C ILE A 23 6.15 -16.66 -5.88
N GLU A 24 4.89 -16.24 -5.73
CA GLU A 24 4.38 -15.71 -4.47
C GLU A 24 4.07 -16.82 -3.46
N SER A 25 3.40 -17.89 -3.91
CA SER A 25 2.94 -18.96 -3.02
C SER A 25 2.41 -20.17 -3.80
N GLY A 26 2.19 -21.27 -3.06
CA GLY A 26 1.35 -22.38 -3.53
C GLY A 26 2.04 -23.39 -4.45
N ILE A 27 3.38 -23.36 -4.55
CA ILE A 27 4.15 -24.40 -5.24
C ILE A 27 3.74 -25.79 -4.73
N ASN A 28 3.42 -26.71 -5.65
CA ASN A 28 2.95 -28.07 -5.37
C ASN A 28 1.67 -28.16 -4.54
N THR A 29 0.83 -27.12 -4.59
CA THR A 29 -0.54 -27.15 -4.08
C THR A 29 -1.54 -27.15 -5.23
N THR A 30 -2.84 -27.11 -4.93
CA THR A 30 -3.89 -26.98 -5.95
C THR A 30 -3.80 -25.69 -6.76
N THR A 31 -3.15 -24.65 -6.23
CA THR A 31 -2.99 -23.35 -6.90
C THR A 31 -1.61 -22.76 -6.64
N THR A 32 -0.83 -22.48 -7.69
CA THR A 32 0.40 -21.70 -7.59
C THR A 32 0.15 -20.27 -8.06
N LYS A 33 0.56 -19.28 -7.29
CA LYS A 33 0.46 -17.86 -7.67
C LYS A 33 1.81 -17.33 -8.12
N ILE A 34 1.88 -16.86 -9.36
CA ILE A 34 3.09 -16.35 -10.00
C ILE A 34 2.79 -14.98 -10.59
N TRP A 35 3.64 -14.01 -10.28
CA TRP A 35 3.68 -12.71 -10.93
C TRP A 35 4.67 -12.75 -12.09
N VAL A 36 4.32 -12.13 -13.21
CA VAL A 36 5.16 -12.10 -14.41
C VAL A 36 5.26 -10.66 -14.89
N ASN A 37 6.48 -10.21 -15.14
CA ASN A 37 6.73 -8.94 -15.81
C ASN A 37 6.62 -9.16 -17.32
N VAL A 38 5.51 -8.72 -17.89
CA VAL A 38 5.25 -8.76 -19.32
C VAL A 38 5.43 -7.34 -19.88
N PRO A 39 6.53 -7.05 -20.61
CA PRO A 39 6.86 -5.68 -21.00
C PRO A 39 5.81 -4.97 -21.86
N LEU A 40 5.06 -5.74 -22.66
CA LEU A 40 4.00 -5.26 -23.54
C LEU A 40 2.89 -6.30 -23.63
N ILE A 41 1.66 -5.87 -23.39
CA ILE A 41 0.45 -6.66 -23.65
C ILE A 41 -0.31 -5.94 -24.78
N PRO A 42 -0.32 -6.46 -26.02
CA PRO A 42 -1.01 -5.82 -27.13
C PRO A 42 -2.54 -5.96 -26.99
N VAL A 43 -3.28 -5.13 -27.74
CA VAL A 43 -4.73 -5.29 -27.89
C VAL A 43 -5.01 -6.67 -28.48
N GLY A 44 -5.79 -7.49 -27.78
CA GLY A 44 -6.00 -8.91 -28.12
C GLY A 44 -5.27 -9.90 -27.19
N GLY A 45 -4.43 -9.41 -26.28
CA GLY A 45 -3.74 -10.22 -25.27
C GLY A 45 -2.37 -10.73 -25.72
N LYS A 46 -1.68 -11.41 -24.81
CA LYS A 46 -0.37 -12.01 -25.06
C LYS A 46 -0.34 -13.44 -24.51
N THR A 47 0.23 -14.36 -25.27
CA THR A 47 0.57 -15.70 -24.78
C THR A 47 1.96 -15.67 -24.16
N VAL A 48 2.10 -16.24 -22.97
CA VAL A 48 3.39 -16.55 -22.35
C VAL A 48 3.39 -18.03 -21.98
N TYR A 49 4.56 -18.67 -22.02
CA TYR A 49 4.69 -20.08 -21.67
C TYR A 49 5.34 -20.22 -20.31
N LEU A 50 4.77 -21.10 -19.49
CA LEU A 50 5.39 -21.60 -18.28
C LEU A 50 5.99 -22.97 -18.61
N VAL A 51 7.30 -23.13 -18.43
CA VAL A 51 8.02 -24.39 -18.65
C VAL A 51 8.67 -24.88 -17.36
N TYR A 52 8.68 -26.19 -17.14
CA TYR A 52 9.28 -26.84 -15.96
C TYR A 52 9.72 -28.27 -16.31
N GLY A 53 10.34 -28.96 -15.35
CA GLY A 53 10.74 -30.37 -15.46
C GLY A 53 12.23 -30.59 -15.64
N ASN A 54 13.00 -29.54 -15.96
CA ASN A 54 14.46 -29.65 -16.04
C ASN A 54 15.09 -29.52 -14.65
N SER A 55 15.51 -30.65 -14.08
CA SER A 55 16.11 -30.73 -12.73
C SER A 55 17.49 -30.06 -12.62
N ALA A 56 18.16 -29.76 -13.74
CA ALA A 56 19.45 -29.06 -13.75
C ALA A 56 19.31 -27.54 -13.57
N ASN A 57 18.09 -27.00 -13.64
CA ASN A 57 17.83 -25.58 -13.51
C ASN A 57 17.99 -25.07 -12.06
N THR A 58 18.53 -23.86 -11.93
CA THR A 58 18.59 -23.11 -10.68
C THR A 58 17.39 -22.16 -10.55
N ALA A 59 17.07 -21.72 -9.32
CA ALA A 59 15.96 -20.80 -9.08
C ALA A 59 16.20 -19.42 -9.71
N GLN A 60 15.17 -18.86 -10.35
CA GLN A 60 15.20 -17.54 -11.00
C GLN A 60 14.06 -16.60 -10.58
N SER A 61 13.21 -17.02 -9.63
CA SER A 61 12.16 -16.17 -9.06
C SER A 61 12.77 -14.93 -8.40
N SER A 62 12.33 -13.73 -8.78
CA SER A 62 12.92 -12.46 -8.36
C SER A 62 11.85 -11.39 -8.20
N THR A 63 11.74 -10.76 -7.02
CA THR A 63 10.85 -9.59 -6.84
C THR A 63 11.40 -8.36 -7.53
N THR A 64 12.70 -8.10 -7.39
CA THR A 64 13.38 -6.92 -7.96
C THR A 64 13.21 -6.80 -9.47
N ASP A 65 13.27 -7.92 -10.20
CA ASP A 65 13.16 -7.91 -11.66
C ASP A 65 11.69 -7.98 -12.15
N THR A 66 10.76 -8.32 -11.25
CA THR A 66 9.34 -8.52 -11.58
C THR A 66 8.49 -7.29 -11.31
N PHE A 67 8.81 -6.53 -10.26
CA PHE A 67 8.03 -5.37 -9.82
C PHE A 67 8.75 -4.06 -10.16
N VAL A 68 7.99 -2.96 -10.21
CA VAL A 68 8.58 -1.62 -10.42
C VAL A 68 9.51 -1.27 -9.26
N ARG A 69 9.10 -1.64 -8.05
CA ARG A 69 9.83 -1.38 -6.82
C ARG A 69 9.42 -2.35 -5.72
N GLU A 70 10.37 -2.65 -4.84
CA GLU A 70 10.12 -3.23 -3.53
C GLU A 70 10.45 -2.18 -2.46
N ILE A 71 9.49 -1.88 -1.58
CA ILE A 71 9.64 -0.95 -0.45
C ILE A 71 9.62 -1.78 0.84
N ALA A 72 10.72 -1.74 1.59
CA ALA A 72 10.86 -2.47 2.84
C ALA A 72 10.27 -1.72 4.04
N ASN A 73 10.29 -2.36 5.21
CA ASN A 73 9.82 -1.80 6.49
C ASN A 73 8.32 -1.46 6.55
N LEU A 74 7.50 -2.09 5.71
CA LEU A 74 6.04 -2.03 5.80
C LEU A 74 5.60 -2.66 7.13
N LYS A 75 4.72 -1.98 7.87
CA LYS A 75 4.21 -2.43 9.17
C LYS A 75 2.70 -2.56 9.22
N GLY A 76 1.98 -1.94 8.30
CA GLY A 76 0.54 -2.08 8.12
C GLY A 76 0.13 -1.70 6.71
N LEU A 77 -0.77 -2.47 6.12
CA LEU A 77 -1.38 -2.18 4.82
C LEU A 77 -2.84 -2.61 4.83
N TRP A 78 -3.75 -1.64 4.76
CA TRP A 78 -5.18 -1.86 4.67
C TRP A 78 -5.66 -1.40 3.31
N LYS A 79 -5.83 -2.36 2.40
CA LYS A 79 -6.25 -2.12 1.02
C LYS A 79 -7.74 -1.82 0.89
N MET A 80 -8.56 -2.23 1.87
CA MET A 80 -10.01 -2.00 1.88
C MET A 80 -10.78 -2.61 0.71
N ASP A 81 -10.16 -3.57 0.02
CA ASP A 81 -10.70 -4.26 -1.14
C ASP A 81 -11.77 -5.32 -0.79
N GLU A 82 -11.99 -5.61 0.50
CA GLU A 82 -12.97 -6.60 0.93
C GLU A 82 -14.40 -6.15 0.59
N ALA A 83 -15.19 -7.07 0.03
CA ALA A 83 -16.57 -6.82 -0.37
C ALA A 83 -17.52 -6.51 0.81
N SER A 84 -17.15 -6.93 2.02
CA SER A 84 -17.88 -6.64 3.27
C SER A 84 -16.99 -6.91 4.49
N GLY A 85 -17.47 -6.51 5.67
CA GLY A 85 -16.85 -6.86 6.95
C GLY A 85 -15.54 -6.10 7.24
N ASN A 86 -14.69 -6.76 8.04
CA ASN A 86 -13.43 -6.20 8.53
C ASN A 86 -12.47 -5.86 7.40
N VAL A 87 -11.60 -4.88 7.67
CA VAL A 87 -10.53 -4.47 6.76
C VAL A 87 -9.26 -5.20 7.15
N LEU A 88 -8.74 -6.07 6.29
CA LEU A 88 -7.62 -6.94 6.64
C LEU A 88 -6.28 -6.26 6.38
N ASP A 89 -5.31 -6.57 7.24
CA ASP A 89 -3.93 -6.16 7.05
C ASP A 89 -3.22 -7.10 6.07
N SER A 90 -2.59 -6.54 5.05
CA SER A 90 -1.82 -7.25 4.03
C SER A 90 -0.31 -7.09 4.21
N SER A 91 0.16 -6.47 5.31
CA SER A 91 1.60 -6.35 5.59
C SER A 91 2.24 -7.59 6.23
N GLY A 92 1.41 -8.55 6.68
CA GLY A 92 1.83 -9.75 7.39
C GLY A 92 1.72 -9.65 8.92
N GLY A 93 1.22 -8.53 9.44
CA GLY A 93 1.09 -8.29 10.87
C GLY A 93 -0.27 -8.68 11.47
N ASN A 94 -1.26 -9.02 10.64
CA ASN A 94 -2.61 -9.44 11.04
C ASN A 94 -3.37 -8.39 11.89
N TYR A 95 -3.12 -7.12 11.59
CA TYR A 95 -3.70 -6.00 12.32
C TYR A 95 -5.05 -5.58 11.75
N THR A 96 -6.07 -6.42 11.97
CA THR A 96 -7.41 -6.20 11.42
C THR A 96 -8.03 -4.88 11.87
N GLY A 97 -8.52 -4.09 10.91
CA GLY A 97 -9.34 -2.91 11.12
C GLY A 97 -10.81 -3.28 11.26
N VAL A 98 -11.44 -2.83 12.34
CA VAL A 98 -12.86 -3.07 12.63
C VAL A 98 -13.65 -1.82 12.24
N PRO A 99 -14.49 -1.88 11.19
CA PRO A 99 -15.35 -0.78 10.80
C PRO A 99 -16.50 -0.58 11.79
N THR A 100 -16.90 0.67 11.99
CA THR A 100 -18.12 1.08 12.68
C THR A 100 -18.90 1.98 11.74
N GLY A 101 -20.11 1.58 11.34
CA GLY A 101 -21.01 2.35 10.47
C GLY A 101 -20.60 2.49 9.00
N THR A 102 -19.32 2.24 8.66
CA THR A 102 -18.80 2.41 7.30
C THR A 102 -19.50 1.50 6.28
N THR A 103 -19.61 1.96 5.04
CA THR A 103 -20.11 1.16 3.91
C THR A 103 -19.01 0.91 2.87
N VAL A 104 -19.10 -0.21 2.17
CA VAL A 104 -18.20 -0.51 1.04
C VAL A 104 -18.63 0.31 -0.17
N THR A 105 -17.67 0.91 -0.87
CA THR A 105 -17.89 1.74 -2.07
C THR A 105 -16.75 1.52 -3.06
N ALA A 106 -16.84 2.09 -4.26
CA ALA A 106 -15.69 2.13 -5.17
C ALA A 106 -14.54 2.94 -4.55
N GLY A 107 -13.36 2.31 -4.47
CA GLY A 107 -12.13 2.89 -3.96
C GLY A 107 -11.38 3.71 -5.02
N LYS A 108 -10.14 4.10 -4.69
CA LYS A 108 -9.16 4.53 -5.69
C LYS A 108 -8.73 3.32 -6.52
N TYR A 109 -8.59 2.17 -5.86
CA TYR A 109 -8.38 0.87 -6.46
C TYR A 109 -9.47 -0.06 -5.94
N GLY A 110 -10.11 -0.84 -6.82
CA GLY A 110 -11.13 -1.81 -6.40
C GLY A 110 -12.19 -1.22 -5.48
N ASN A 111 -12.26 -1.73 -4.25
CA ASN A 111 -13.17 -1.24 -3.22
C ASN A 111 -12.47 -0.28 -2.26
N GLY A 112 -13.26 0.56 -1.59
CA GLY A 112 -12.83 1.40 -0.49
C GLY A 112 -13.91 1.48 0.58
N ARG A 113 -13.73 2.38 1.55
CA ARG A 113 -14.68 2.56 2.65
C ARG A 113 -15.21 3.99 2.65
N ASN A 114 -16.54 4.12 2.66
CA ASN A 114 -17.24 5.39 2.79
C ASN A 114 -17.56 5.68 4.26
N LEU A 115 -17.37 6.93 4.65
CA LEU A 115 -17.52 7.49 5.99
C LEU A 115 -18.50 8.66 5.93
N ASN A 116 -19.49 8.67 6.82
CA ASN A 116 -20.55 9.68 6.85
C ASN A 116 -20.14 11.04 7.45
N GLY A 117 -18.97 11.14 8.08
CA GLY A 117 -18.50 12.38 8.72
C GLY A 117 -19.16 12.73 10.05
N THR A 118 -19.89 11.81 10.69
CA THR A 118 -20.53 12.03 12.00
C THR A 118 -20.32 10.91 13.00
N SER A 119 -20.26 9.65 12.56
CA SER A 119 -20.13 8.49 13.44
C SER A 119 -19.17 7.42 12.92
N ASP A 120 -18.88 7.44 11.63
CA ASP A 120 -18.23 6.32 10.97
C ASP A 120 -16.70 6.36 11.11
N PHE A 121 -16.09 5.20 11.36
CA PHE A 121 -14.65 5.04 11.43
C PHE A 121 -14.24 3.58 11.30
N ILE A 122 -12.96 3.34 11.04
CA ILE A 122 -12.32 2.03 11.21
C ILE A 122 -11.33 2.14 12.36
N GLN A 123 -11.43 1.22 13.31
CA GLN A 123 -10.49 1.12 14.43
C GLN A 123 -9.50 -0.01 14.18
N VAL A 124 -8.22 0.30 14.28
CA VAL A 124 -7.15 -0.70 14.37
C VAL A 124 -6.64 -0.70 15.80
N THR A 125 -6.68 -1.87 16.44
CA THR A 125 -6.21 -2.05 17.82
C THR A 125 -4.77 -1.59 17.95
N ASN A 126 -4.48 -0.92 19.07
CA ASN A 126 -3.16 -0.38 19.38
C ASN A 126 -2.05 -1.43 19.21
N ASN A 127 -0.98 -1.02 18.53
CA ASN A 127 0.24 -1.79 18.39
C ASN A 127 1.45 -0.85 18.22
N SER A 128 2.61 -1.26 18.75
CA SER A 128 3.87 -0.51 18.66
C SER A 128 4.42 -0.42 17.25
N ASN A 129 3.94 -1.25 16.31
CA ASN A 129 4.29 -1.16 14.90
C ASN A 129 3.75 0.08 14.19
N TYR A 130 2.78 0.76 14.80
CA TYR A 130 2.21 2.02 14.30
C TYR A 130 2.62 3.24 15.10
N ASP A 131 3.40 3.04 16.16
CA ASP A 131 4.05 4.12 16.87
C ASP A 131 5.27 4.60 16.10
N ILE A 132 5.45 5.93 16.07
CA ILE A 132 6.65 6.56 15.48
C ILE A 132 7.90 6.09 16.25
N GLY A 133 7.81 5.98 17.57
CA GLY A 133 8.97 5.61 18.38
C GLY A 133 10.05 6.68 18.36
N THR A 134 11.29 6.22 18.28
CA THR A 134 12.51 7.04 18.14
C THR A 134 13.07 7.05 16.72
N GLY A 135 12.47 6.30 15.79
CA GLY A 135 12.94 6.09 14.42
C GLY A 135 12.12 6.82 13.37
N ASP A 136 12.59 6.75 12.13
CA ASP A 136 11.89 7.34 10.98
C ASP A 136 10.58 6.61 10.71
N TYR A 137 9.63 7.34 10.13
CA TYR A 137 8.26 6.86 10.01
C TYR A 137 7.57 7.46 8.79
N THR A 138 6.78 6.66 8.08
CA THR A 138 5.93 7.14 7.00
C THR A 138 4.53 6.56 7.13
N VAL A 139 3.50 7.38 6.90
CA VAL A 139 2.11 6.94 6.75
C VAL A 139 1.50 7.62 5.53
N ASN A 140 0.74 6.87 4.75
CA ASN A 140 0.02 7.39 3.59
C ASN A 140 -1.35 6.74 3.42
N THR A 141 -2.19 7.40 2.63
CA THR A 141 -3.51 6.91 2.24
C THR A 141 -4.04 7.67 1.03
N TRP A 142 -4.93 7.03 0.29
CA TRP A 142 -5.83 7.71 -0.63
C TRP A 142 -7.07 8.20 0.11
N VAL A 143 -7.39 9.48 -0.04
CA VAL A 143 -8.59 10.09 0.56
C VAL A 143 -9.41 10.82 -0.50
N TYR A 144 -10.72 10.73 -0.36
CA TYR A 144 -11.71 11.46 -1.14
C TYR A 144 -12.62 12.19 -0.16
N ARG A 145 -12.96 13.44 -0.44
CA ARG A 145 -13.92 14.20 0.37
C ARG A 145 -15.18 14.46 -0.42
N ASN A 146 -16.33 14.21 0.20
CA ASN A 146 -17.63 14.34 -0.47
C ASN A 146 -18.09 15.80 -0.58
N ALA A 147 -17.71 16.64 0.39
CA ALA A 147 -18.14 18.03 0.46
C ALA A 147 -17.08 18.90 1.13
N ASN A 148 -17.26 20.22 0.97
CA ASN A 148 -16.52 21.21 1.72
C ASN A 148 -16.78 21.05 3.23
N ALA A 149 -15.77 21.33 4.05
CA ALA A 149 -15.94 21.59 5.46
C ALA A 149 -14.90 22.59 5.98
N THR A 150 -15.41 23.56 6.73
CA THR A 150 -14.67 24.67 7.32
C THR A 150 -13.87 24.29 8.55
N THR A 151 -14.05 23.07 9.07
CA THR A 151 -13.34 22.52 10.23
C THR A 151 -12.27 21.52 9.82
N ASN A 152 -11.30 21.32 10.71
CA ASN A 152 -10.18 20.38 10.51
C ASN A 152 -10.63 18.94 10.82
N LEU A 153 -11.18 18.24 9.83
CA LEU A 153 -11.68 16.88 9.95
C LEU A 153 -10.56 15.85 9.80
N ARG A 154 -10.66 14.72 10.49
CA ARG A 154 -9.52 13.80 10.70
C ARG A 154 -9.74 12.52 9.92
N PHE A 155 -8.85 12.23 8.98
CA PHE A 155 -8.95 11.00 8.17
C PHE A 155 -8.01 9.91 8.65
N LEU A 156 -6.86 10.22 9.27
CA LEU A 156 -6.08 9.25 10.03
C LEU A 156 -5.61 9.83 11.36
N SER A 157 -5.68 9.04 12.43
CA SER A 157 -5.10 9.42 13.71
C SER A 157 -4.63 8.22 14.50
N LYS A 158 -3.59 8.41 15.31
CA LYS A 158 -3.20 7.53 16.40
C LYS A 158 -2.70 8.40 17.54
N GLY A 159 -3.60 8.67 18.48
CA GLY A 159 -3.33 9.65 19.52
C GLY A 159 -3.39 11.06 18.94
N ALA A 160 -2.38 11.88 19.23
CA ALA A 160 -2.31 13.30 18.93
C ALA A 160 -3.69 13.97 19.07
N ASN A 161 -4.35 13.69 20.21
CA ASN A 161 -5.65 14.24 20.60
C ASN A 161 -5.44 15.54 21.38
N LEU A 162 -6.48 16.36 21.53
CA LEU A 162 -6.33 17.74 22.03
C LEU A 162 -5.74 17.81 23.44
N VAL A 163 -5.88 16.73 24.22
CA VAL A 163 -5.43 16.63 25.62
C VAL A 163 -4.00 16.10 25.74
N THR A 164 -3.76 14.85 25.33
CA THR A 164 -2.45 14.19 25.49
C THR A 164 -1.44 14.66 24.46
N GLN A 165 -1.89 15.05 23.25
CA GLN A 165 -1.00 15.54 22.19
C GLN A 165 0.18 14.61 21.84
N LYS A 166 0.10 13.30 22.11
CA LYS A 166 1.16 12.33 21.81
C LYS A 166 0.78 11.38 20.67
N GLY A 167 1.67 11.16 19.71
CA GLY A 167 1.41 10.31 18.53
C GLY A 167 1.33 11.14 17.25
N TRP A 168 0.45 10.76 16.33
CA TRP A 168 0.35 11.41 15.02
C TRP A 168 -1.08 11.54 14.52
N THR A 169 -1.33 12.53 13.66
CA THR A 169 -2.62 12.69 12.99
C THR A 169 -2.52 13.47 11.69
N LEU A 170 -3.34 13.06 10.73
CA LEU A 170 -3.55 13.68 9.44
C LEU A 170 -4.99 14.18 9.35
N TYR A 171 -5.15 15.44 8.96
CA TYR A 171 -6.44 16.11 8.91
C TYR A 171 -6.51 17.13 7.80
N GLY A 172 -7.73 17.51 7.42
CA GLY A 172 -7.94 18.53 6.42
C GLY A 172 -9.23 19.31 6.60
N SER A 173 -9.23 20.50 6.02
CA SER A 173 -10.38 21.39 5.85
C SER A 173 -10.39 21.90 4.42
N ASP A 174 -11.28 22.84 4.10
CA ASP A 174 -11.31 23.51 2.79
C ASP A 174 -10.04 24.30 2.47
N THR A 175 -9.31 24.73 3.51
CA THR A 175 -8.12 25.56 3.35
C THR A 175 -6.85 24.74 3.17
N GLY A 176 -6.81 23.48 3.62
CA GLY A 176 -5.58 22.72 3.61
C GLY A 176 -5.64 21.32 4.21
N VAL A 177 -4.62 20.53 3.89
CA VAL A 177 -4.28 19.28 4.56
C VAL A 177 -3.10 19.54 5.49
N ASN A 178 -3.15 18.96 6.66
CA ASN A 178 -2.14 19.11 7.70
C ASN A 178 -1.72 17.74 8.22
N ILE A 179 -0.43 17.65 8.56
CA ILE A 179 0.20 16.51 9.19
C ILE A 179 0.82 16.99 10.49
N THR A 180 0.60 16.25 11.58
CA THR A 180 1.18 16.60 12.88
C THR A 180 1.65 15.37 13.63
N ILE A 181 2.74 15.57 14.35
CA ILE A 181 3.29 14.64 15.35
C ILE A 181 3.37 15.36 16.70
N GLY A 182 3.29 14.62 17.79
CA GLY A 182 3.38 15.22 19.11
C GLY A 182 4.00 14.31 20.16
N ASN A 183 4.55 14.94 21.19
CA ASN A 183 5.38 14.31 22.21
C ASN A 183 4.70 14.11 23.57
N GLY A 184 3.47 14.61 23.76
CA GLY A 184 2.83 14.64 25.07
C GLY A 184 2.57 16.06 25.61
N THR A 185 3.21 17.06 25.01
CA THR A 185 3.19 18.45 25.50
C THR A 185 3.06 19.46 24.37
N THR A 186 3.68 19.18 23.24
CA THR A 186 3.65 20.02 22.05
C THR A 186 3.41 19.19 20.79
N ARG A 187 2.84 19.83 19.77
CA ARG A 187 2.72 19.27 18.42
C ARG A 187 3.52 20.09 17.44
N LEU A 188 4.18 19.39 16.53
CA LEU A 188 4.84 19.97 15.37
C LEU A 188 4.25 19.36 14.12
N GLY A 189 4.23 20.14 13.05
CA GLY A 189 3.59 19.74 11.82
C GLY A 189 3.70 20.80 10.75
N THR A 190 3.16 20.46 9.60
CA THR A 190 3.07 21.36 8.47
C THR A 190 1.75 21.12 7.74
N GLY A 191 1.38 22.07 6.89
CA GLY A 191 0.20 21.97 6.06
C GLY A 191 0.43 22.59 4.69
N ALA A 192 -0.40 22.21 3.75
CA ALA A 192 -0.41 22.75 2.40
C ALA A 192 -1.86 22.94 1.95
N SER A 193 -2.06 23.80 0.95
CA SER A 193 -3.36 24.04 0.34
C SER A 193 -3.99 22.73 -0.16
N TYR A 194 -5.29 22.60 0.06
CA TYR A 194 -6.08 21.41 -0.22
C TYR A 194 -6.60 21.39 -1.66
N LEU A 195 -6.98 20.20 -2.15
CA LEU A 195 -7.35 19.93 -3.54
C LEU A 195 -8.88 19.86 -3.78
N GLY A 196 -9.68 20.42 -2.88
CA GLY A 196 -11.13 20.50 -3.02
C GLY A 196 -11.86 19.14 -2.91
N PRO A 197 -13.17 19.14 -2.65
CA PRO A 197 -13.98 17.92 -2.66
C PRO A 197 -14.08 17.34 -4.07
N GLY A 198 -14.47 16.07 -4.19
CA GLY A 198 -14.76 15.46 -5.48
C GLY A 198 -13.60 14.71 -6.14
N ASN A 199 -12.41 14.68 -5.52
CA ASN A 199 -11.21 14.05 -6.09
C ASN A 199 -10.50 13.14 -5.08
N TRP A 200 -9.94 12.03 -5.58
CA TRP A 200 -9.00 11.20 -4.84
C TRP A 200 -7.65 11.90 -4.73
N ASN A 201 -7.11 11.98 -3.52
CA ASN A 201 -5.81 12.57 -3.24
C ASN A 201 -4.97 11.60 -2.43
N PHE A 202 -3.71 11.44 -2.83
CA PHE A 202 -2.74 10.63 -2.12
C PHE A 202 -1.97 11.52 -1.16
N VAL A 203 -2.17 11.32 0.15
CA VAL A 203 -1.53 12.13 1.19
C VAL A 203 -0.52 11.28 1.93
N THR A 204 0.72 11.77 2.02
CA THR A 204 1.82 11.09 2.70
C THR A 204 2.49 12.01 3.71
N MET A 205 2.60 11.52 4.94
CA MET A 205 3.42 12.10 5.99
C MET A 205 4.72 11.29 6.10
N VAL A 206 5.87 11.94 5.90
CA VAL A 206 7.19 11.37 6.20
C VAL A 206 7.78 12.10 7.41
N VAL A 207 8.20 11.36 8.41
CA VAL A 207 8.90 11.85 9.58
C VAL A 207 10.32 11.34 9.49
N LYS A 208 11.26 12.25 9.26
CA LYS A 208 12.70 11.97 9.40
C LYS A 208 13.15 12.54 10.74
N ARG A 209 13.47 11.64 11.68
CA ARG A 209 13.77 11.99 13.07
C ARG A 209 14.96 12.92 13.16
N ASN A 210 14.87 13.88 14.09
CA ASN A 210 15.91 14.88 14.32
C ASN A 210 16.25 15.72 13.08
N ASP A 211 15.30 15.84 12.14
CA ASP A 211 15.41 16.65 10.93
C ASP A 211 14.07 17.35 10.67
N ARG A 212 13.21 16.76 9.83
CA ARG A 212 11.98 17.38 9.37
C ARG A 212 10.83 16.39 9.24
N ILE A 213 9.63 16.96 9.29
CA ILE A 213 8.41 16.32 8.81
C ILE A 213 8.08 16.85 7.42
N TYR A 214 7.72 15.97 6.50
CA TYR A 214 7.42 16.27 5.10
C TYR A 214 6.00 15.86 4.75
N LEU A 215 5.26 16.76 4.12
CA LEU A 215 3.94 16.53 3.55
C LEU A 215 4.07 16.38 2.04
N TYR A 216 3.74 15.20 1.53
CA TYR A 216 3.56 14.99 0.10
C TYR A 216 2.08 14.88 -0.22
N ILE A 217 1.68 15.50 -1.33
CA ILE A 217 0.33 15.41 -1.88
C ILE A 217 0.48 14.99 -3.35
N ASN A 218 -0.19 13.90 -3.73
CA ASN A 218 -0.18 13.36 -5.09
C ASN A 218 1.24 13.13 -5.64
N GLY A 219 2.10 12.53 -4.80
CA GLY A 219 3.47 12.20 -5.18
C GLY A 219 4.48 13.35 -5.09
N VAL A 220 4.04 14.59 -4.85
CA VAL A 220 4.91 15.78 -4.86
C VAL A 220 5.04 16.36 -3.46
N LEU A 221 6.25 16.81 -3.10
CA LEU A 221 6.48 17.51 -1.83
C LEU A 221 5.69 18.83 -1.81
N ALA A 222 4.70 18.91 -0.92
CA ALA A 222 3.84 20.08 -0.78
C ALA A 222 4.37 21.05 0.27
N ASN A 223 4.87 20.54 1.40
CA ASN A 223 5.50 21.37 2.43
C ASN A 223 6.40 20.54 3.38
N SER A 224 7.24 21.20 4.18
CA SER A 224 7.99 20.57 5.26
C SER A 224 8.12 21.50 6.47
N ALA A 225 8.33 20.95 7.66
CA ALA A 225 8.65 21.72 8.86
C ALA A 225 9.80 21.07 9.65
N ASP A 226 10.56 21.91 10.34
CA ASP A 226 11.59 21.47 11.28
C ASP A 226 10.95 20.80 12.50
N ILE A 227 11.50 19.65 12.91
CA ILE A 227 11.07 18.94 14.12
C ILE A 227 12.21 18.67 15.10
N THR A 228 13.35 19.33 14.91
CA THR A 228 14.57 19.12 15.72
C THR A 228 14.37 19.49 17.19
N SER A 229 13.44 20.41 17.49
CA SER A 229 13.08 20.80 18.86
C SER A 229 12.49 19.67 19.70
N PHE A 230 12.04 18.57 19.08
CA PHE A 230 11.67 17.36 19.81
C PHE A 230 12.86 16.55 20.33
N GLY A 231 14.05 16.70 19.73
CA GLY A 231 15.23 15.91 20.07
C GLY A 231 15.03 14.40 20.00
N VAL A 232 15.93 13.68 20.67
CA VAL A 232 15.92 12.22 20.74
C VAL A 232 14.99 11.77 21.88
N GLN A 233 13.70 11.68 21.58
CA GLN A 233 12.68 11.18 22.52
C GLN A 233 11.69 10.24 21.82
N ASP A 234 11.05 9.39 22.63
CA ASP A 234 10.05 8.42 22.17
C ASP A 234 8.66 9.07 22.00
N LEU A 235 8.18 9.10 20.75
CA LEU A 235 6.84 9.59 20.42
C LEU A 235 5.75 8.52 20.45
N SER A 236 6.05 7.30 20.93
CA SER A 236 5.06 6.22 21.04
C SER A 236 3.94 6.57 22.01
N TYR A 237 2.70 6.22 21.65
CA TYR A 237 1.57 6.28 22.56
C TYR A 237 0.94 4.90 22.71
N ALA A 238 1.48 4.15 23.67
CA ALA A 238 1.15 2.75 23.93
C ALA A 238 -0.30 2.47 24.34
N GLY A 239 -1.14 3.47 24.56
CA GLY A 239 -2.57 3.30 24.88
C GLY A 239 -3.52 3.67 23.74
N ALA A 240 -3.02 4.21 22.62
CA ALA A 240 -3.86 4.77 21.57
C ALA A 240 -4.04 3.81 20.39
N ASN A 241 -5.28 3.42 20.14
CA ASN A 241 -5.68 2.79 18.88
C ASN A 241 -5.40 3.73 17.70
N ALA A 242 -5.22 3.15 16.51
CA ALA A 242 -5.27 3.92 15.28
C ALA A 242 -6.72 3.97 14.77
N PHE A 243 -7.09 5.12 14.23
CA PHE A 243 -8.42 5.38 13.69
C PHE A 243 -8.31 5.91 12.26
N PHE A 244 -9.10 5.31 11.38
CA PHE A 244 -9.30 5.80 10.03
C PHE A 244 -10.69 6.41 9.94
N GLY A 245 -10.77 7.67 9.53
CA GLY A 245 -12.02 8.43 9.44
C GLY A 245 -12.43 9.18 10.69
N ARG A 246 -11.64 9.15 11.78
CA ARG A 246 -11.88 10.01 12.95
C ARG A 246 -10.61 10.43 13.71
N SER A 247 -10.76 11.42 14.58
CA SER A 247 -9.77 11.80 15.57
C SER A 247 -9.70 10.81 16.75
N SER A 248 -8.61 10.85 17.51
CA SER A 248 -8.44 10.04 18.72
C SER A 248 -9.01 10.74 19.99
N ASP A 249 -9.88 11.74 19.82
CA ASP A 249 -10.53 12.44 20.92
C ASP A 249 -11.71 11.59 21.44
N GLY A 250 -11.78 11.37 22.76
CA GLY A 250 -12.78 10.48 23.36
C GLY A 250 -14.18 11.07 23.47
N ALA A 251 -14.30 12.35 23.84
CA ALA A 251 -15.59 12.97 24.16
C ALA A 251 -16.30 13.62 22.96
N ALA A 252 -15.53 14.18 22.02
CA ALA A 252 -16.04 14.87 20.83
C ALA A 252 -15.12 14.63 19.63
N PRO A 253 -15.07 13.39 19.11
CA PRO A 253 -14.25 13.06 17.95
C PRO A 253 -14.69 13.85 16.70
N LEU A 254 -13.71 14.24 15.90
CA LEU A 254 -13.93 14.84 14.59
C LEU A 254 -13.88 13.74 13.53
N TYR A 255 -14.86 13.70 12.63
CA TYR A 255 -15.06 12.63 11.66
C TYR A 255 -14.84 13.10 10.22
N TRP A 256 -14.33 12.22 9.36
CA TRP A 256 -14.11 12.51 7.95
C TRP A 256 -15.35 12.19 7.09
N PRO A 257 -15.91 13.17 6.33
CA PRO A 257 -17.02 12.97 5.41
C PRO A 257 -16.49 12.63 4.01
N GLY A 258 -16.32 11.34 3.73
CA GLY A 258 -15.66 10.95 2.49
C GLY A 258 -15.31 9.48 2.39
N LYS A 259 -14.39 9.18 1.48
CA LYS A 259 -13.90 7.83 1.26
C LYS A 259 -12.43 7.74 1.60
N ILE A 260 -12.01 6.57 2.04
CA ILE A 260 -10.61 6.24 2.29
C ILE A 260 -10.28 4.91 1.63
N ASP A 261 -9.02 4.78 1.24
CA ASP A 261 -8.49 3.61 0.58
C ASP A 261 -6.97 3.51 0.82
N HIS A 262 -6.42 2.29 0.74
CA HIS A 262 -4.99 2.00 0.72
C HIS A 262 -4.19 2.74 1.80
N VAL A 263 -4.54 2.50 3.06
CA VAL A 263 -3.76 3.03 4.19
C VAL A 263 -2.50 2.18 4.36
N SER A 264 -1.33 2.79 4.40
CA SER A 264 -0.08 2.07 4.68
C SER A 264 0.82 2.82 5.66
N ILE A 265 1.58 2.04 6.44
CA ILE A 265 2.49 2.53 7.48
C ILE A 265 3.85 1.85 7.31
N PHE A 266 4.92 2.63 7.36
CA PHE A 266 6.31 2.18 7.27
C PHE A 266 7.13 2.70 8.46
N LYS A 267 8.06 1.88 8.95
CA LYS A 267 9.11 2.30 9.91
C LYS A 267 10.39 2.71 9.19
N SER A 268 10.24 3.63 8.25
CA SER A 268 11.31 4.27 7.49
C SER A 268 10.82 5.61 6.96
N ALA A 269 11.75 6.51 6.67
CA ALA A 269 11.46 7.71 5.88
C ALA A 269 11.53 7.32 4.39
N LEU A 270 10.37 7.28 3.72
CA LEU A 270 10.33 6.96 2.30
C LEU A 270 10.92 8.10 1.46
N THR A 271 11.55 7.76 0.34
CA THR A 271 12.10 8.74 -0.61
C THR A 271 11.00 9.35 -1.48
N ALA A 272 11.32 10.48 -2.14
CA ALA A 272 10.39 11.12 -3.07
C ALA A 272 10.03 10.19 -4.24
N GLU A 273 10.97 9.39 -4.72
CA GLU A 273 10.77 8.41 -5.79
C GLU A 273 9.86 7.26 -5.34
N GLU A 274 10.06 6.74 -4.13
CA GLU A 274 9.16 5.73 -3.54
C GLU A 274 7.72 6.23 -3.44
N ILE A 275 7.55 7.47 -2.98
CA ILE A 275 6.22 8.10 -2.84
C ILE A 275 5.59 8.37 -4.21
N SER A 276 6.38 8.82 -5.18
CA SER A 276 5.94 9.02 -6.56
C SER A 276 5.51 7.71 -7.21
N ASP A 277 6.28 6.63 -7.00
CA ASP A 277 5.93 5.31 -7.51
C ASP A 277 4.64 4.80 -6.87
N MET A 278 4.45 4.95 -5.56
CA MET A 278 3.20 4.60 -4.87
C MET A 278 1.99 5.43 -5.33
N TYR A 279 2.20 6.69 -5.72
CA TYR A 279 1.13 7.53 -6.25
C TYR A 279 0.69 7.11 -7.66
N ASN A 280 1.66 6.85 -8.55
CA ASN A 280 1.39 6.55 -9.95
C ASN A 280 0.97 5.09 -10.18
N ASN A 281 1.26 4.21 -9.23
CA ASN A 281 1.10 2.77 -9.37
C ASN A 281 0.34 2.16 -8.18
N TYR A 282 0.19 0.83 -8.18
CA TYR A 282 -0.52 0.12 -7.13
C TYR A 282 0.47 -0.50 -6.13
N GLY A 283 0.24 -0.24 -4.84
CA GLY A 283 1.04 -0.80 -3.75
C GLY A 283 0.48 -2.13 -3.27
N TYR A 284 1.04 -3.24 -3.76
CA TYR A 284 0.64 -4.59 -3.37
C TYR A 284 1.36 -5.07 -2.11
N GLY A 285 0.63 -5.72 -1.21
CA GLY A 285 1.20 -6.47 -0.09
C GLY A 285 0.49 -7.80 0.08
N THR A 286 1.21 -8.77 0.64
CA THR A 286 0.74 -10.13 0.86
C THR A 286 1.38 -10.75 2.10
N THR A 287 0.66 -11.64 2.76
CA THR A 287 1.14 -12.33 3.97
C THR A 287 2.20 -13.38 3.68
N SER A 288 2.40 -13.78 2.42
CA SER A 288 3.52 -14.64 2.02
C SER A 288 4.84 -13.88 1.82
N TYR A 289 4.80 -12.54 1.79
CA TYR A 289 5.97 -11.67 1.61
C TYR A 289 5.90 -10.48 2.56
N THR A 290 6.07 -10.78 3.84
CA THR A 290 5.78 -9.85 4.94
C THR A 290 6.79 -8.71 5.03
N GLY A 291 6.35 -7.60 5.62
CA GLY A 291 7.21 -6.45 5.88
C GLY A 291 7.63 -5.65 4.65
N LYS A 292 7.06 -5.95 3.49
CA LYS A 292 7.42 -5.37 2.19
C LYS A 292 6.17 -5.00 1.39
N MET A 293 6.27 -3.92 0.63
CA MET A 293 5.29 -3.52 -0.39
C MET A 293 5.92 -3.64 -1.78
N LEU A 294 5.18 -4.23 -2.71
CA LEU A 294 5.58 -4.42 -4.11
C LEU A 294 4.78 -3.46 -4.99
N ILE A 295 5.45 -2.60 -5.73
CA ILE A 295 4.81 -1.64 -6.62
C ILE A 295 4.56 -2.27 -7.99
N THR A 296 3.30 -2.37 -8.39
CA THR A 296 2.87 -2.90 -9.69
C THR A 296 2.32 -1.79 -10.57
N LYS A 297 2.65 -1.80 -11.87
CA LYS A 297 2.04 -0.87 -12.82
C LYS A 297 0.52 -1.04 -12.82
N THR A 298 -0.20 0.06 -12.73
CA THR A 298 -1.65 0.08 -12.85
C THR A 298 -2.04 -0.08 -14.32
N ALA A 299 -2.91 -1.05 -14.61
CA ALA A 299 -3.60 -1.15 -15.88
C ALA A 299 -5.07 -0.78 -15.67
N THR A 300 -5.69 -0.09 -16.63
CA THR A 300 -7.12 0.25 -16.60
C THR A 300 -8.02 -0.99 -16.50
N THR A 301 -7.49 -2.15 -16.88
CA THR A 301 -8.06 -3.48 -16.67
C THR A 301 -6.92 -4.41 -16.31
N GLN A 302 -7.01 -5.14 -15.19
CA GLN A 302 -6.04 -6.21 -14.94
C GLN A 302 -6.17 -7.26 -16.03
N PRO A 303 -5.05 -7.71 -16.63
CA PRO A 303 -5.09 -8.77 -17.63
C PRO A 303 -5.62 -10.05 -16.98
N VAL A 304 -6.66 -10.64 -17.57
CA VAL A 304 -7.12 -11.98 -17.20
C VAL A 304 -6.25 -12.98 -17.94
N ALA A 305 -5.53 -13.82 -17.19
CA ALA A 305 -4.81 -14.95 -17.76
C ALA A 305 -5.72 -16.18 -17.74
N THR A 306 -5.75 -16.93 -18.83
CA THR A 306 -6.33 -18.28 -18.88
C THR A 306 -5.19 -19.26 -19.08
N VAL A 307 -5.13 -20.28 -18.24
CA VAL A 307 -4.13 -21.35 -18.37
C VAL A 307 -4.61 -22.32 -19.43
N GLY A 308 -3.81 -22.52 -20.48
CA GLY A 308 -4.06 -23.51 -21.52
C GLY A 308 -3.72 -24.93 -21.07
N SER A 309 -3.98 -25.92 -21.92
CA SER A 309 -3.59 -27.30 -21.67
C SER A 309 -2.06 -27.43 -21.58
N GLU A 310 -1.59 -28.26 -20.66
CA GLU A 310 -0.20 -28.69 -20.63
C GLU A 310 0.12 -29.41 -21.95
N SER A 311 1.19 -29.00 -22.61
CA SER A 311 1.73 -29.65 -23.79
C SER A 311 3.19 -29.99 -23.52
N SER A 312 3.62 -31.18 -23.92
CA SER A 312 5.04 -31.48 -23.93
C SER A 312 5.67 -30.62 -25.03
N TYR A 313 6.57 -29.71 -24.64
CA TYR A 313 7.56 -29.16 -25.58
C TYR A 313 8.54 -30.28 -25.97
N ALA A 314 8.04 -31.30 -26.68
CA ALA A 314 8.90 -32.10 -27.54
C ALA A 314 9.12 -31.21 -28.76
N ALA A 315 10.35 -30.74 -28.95
CA ALA A 315 10.76 -30.05 -30.17
C ALA A 315 10.19 -30.81 -31.38
N MET A 316 9.22 -30.19 -32.07
CA MET A 316 8.68 -30.75 -33.29
C MET A 316 9.74 -30.56 -34.36
N THR A 317 10.52 -31.60 -34.61
CA THR A 317 11.38 -31.70 -35.77
C THR A 317 10.50 -31.60 -37.01
N VAL A 318 10.55 -30.47 -37.72
CA VAL A 318 10.06 -30.41 -39.10
C VAL A 318 11.25 -30.65 -40.00
N SER A 319 11.49 -31.91 -40.31
CA SER A 319 12.37 -32.32 -41.40
C SER A 319 11.66 -32.10 -42.72
N PHE A 320 12.17 -31.22 -43.57
CA PHE A 320 11.86 -31.25 -45.00
C PHE A 320 12.77 -32.28 -45.66
N GLY A 321 12.19 -33.42 -46.03
CA GLY A 321 12.82 -34.32 -46.99
C GLY A 321 12.69 -33.72 -48.39
N GLY A 322 13.82 -33.63 -49.11
CA GLY A 322 13.82 -33.51 -50.57
C GLY A 322 13.06 -34.70 -51.20
N VAL A 323 12.52 -34.60 -52.40
CA VAL A 323 12.93 -33.88 -53.62
C VAL A 323 11.74 -33.13 -54.21
#